data_AF-A0A947C6P0-F1
#
_entry.id   AF-A0A947C6P0-F1
#
_cell.length_a   1.000
_cell.length_b   1.000
_cell.length_c   1.000
_cell.angle_alpha   90.00
_cell.angle_beta   90.00
_cell.angle_gamma   90.00
#
_symmetry.space_group_name_H-M   'P 1'
#
loop_
_entity.id
_entity.type
_entity.pdbx_description
1 polymer ?
#
loop_
_entity_poly.entity_id
_entity_poly.type
_entity_poly.pdbx_seq_one_letter_code
_entity_poly.pdbx_strand_id
1 'polypeptide(L)'
;MKKFIHEIHRRSLWQVLGIYAVGAWVALQVVDVLGQNFGLPEWFPAFALALLVLGLPIVLATAFVQEGVRGPEPSAQTVPEGMAPDDPPPRAASGGTLLTWKNAILGGVGAFALWGVVAAGWMLLGPGARPGAGEPGSVAANSEATRDLRSVAVLPFATRTAAEEDEYFAEGMHDDLLTQLAKIDSLKVISRTSVMEYKGVNRNIREIADELEVATVVEGGVQRSGERVRVNVQLIDASTDQHLWAETYDEELTAANVFAIQSDLAKKIASALRATLTPEVAERIEERPTESLAAYDLYVRGRFIFDNRGSTRDGVEAAADLYREATVVDSMYALAHAGLAAAQLQLFNLGYLSEEEALPPARESLEKALALNPDLAEGRLLRAQLLRLELRPIEAGREIERVLELNPGSAQAHAQYSQALLDLGRPDESIVEARRAVQLDPLSVGLRRALVARLAWVSDLDGTIEESRKLLELEPTEADAHYYAGMAHTLKGQSEDAFESFRRAIELNPDDPYYPAGLAWAYARAGDREQSLEYLRRAEAAGVPLKEIGLVYGALGDLDQAFEYLERGYEQEPGTLAGIRADPSADPLRADPRWDALMERMSRE
;
A
#
# COMPACT_ATOMS: atom_id res chain seq x y z
N MET A 1 -5.04 56.43 15.62
CA MET A 1 -5.14 55.93 14.23
C MET A 1 -5.62 56.95 13.20
N LYS A 2 -6.67 57.76 13.44
CA LYS A 2 -7.18 58.70 12.41
C LYS A 2 -6.26 59.90 12.05
N LYS A 3 -5.31 60.29 12.89
CA LYS A 3 -4.25 61.28 12.54
C LYS A 3 -3.06 60.67 11.78
N PHE A 4 -2.83 59.36 11.91
CA PHE A 4 -1.69 58.67 11.25
C PHE A 4 -1.97 58.40 9.77
N ILE A 5 -3.24 58.15 9.43
CA ILE A 5 -3.68 57.86 8.06
C ILE A 5 -3.77 59.14 7.19
N HIS A 6 -3.88 60.32 7.80
CA HIS A 6 -3.97 61.59 7.07
C HIS A 6 -2.61 62.25 6.77
N GLU A 7 -1.51 61.73 7.32
CA GLU A 7 -0.14 62.26 7.15
C GLU A 7 0.66 61.55 6.03
N ILE A 8 0.13 60.46 5.45
CA ILE A 8 0.82 59.60 4.45
C ILE A 8 0.74 60.13 3.01
N HIS A 9 0.08 61.28 2.77
CA HIS A 9 0.04 61.91 1.45
C HIS A 9 1.32 62.72 1.11
N ARG A 10 2.50 62.23 1.50
CA ARG A 10 3.80 62.81 1.12
C ARG A 10 4.39 62.03 -0.05
N ARG A 11 4.65 62.72 -1.17
CA ARG A 11 5.09 62.15 -2.47
C ARG A 11 6.34 61.26 -2.39
N SER A 12 7.15 61.41 -1.36
CA SER A 12 8.42 60.72 -1.19
C SER A 12 8.28 59.28 -0.66
N LEU A 13 7.30 58.98 0.19
CA LEU A 13 7.03 57.63 0.69
C LEU A 13 6.58 56.68 -0.42
N TRP A 14 5.78 57.17 -1.37
CA TRP A 14 5.34 56.39 -2.53
C TRP A 14 6.50 56.03 -3.47
N GLN A 15 7.53 56.89 -3.56
CA GLN A 15 8.73 56.59 -4.34
C GLN A 15 9.59 55.50 -3.67
N VAL A 16 9.73 55.55 -2.35
CA VAL A 16 10.44 54.51 -1.58
C VAL A 16 9.72 53.16 -1.70
N LEU A 17 8.39 53.16 -1.57
CA LEU A 17 7.57 51.97 -1.75
C LEU A 17 7.72 51.40 -3.17
N GLY A 18 7.70 52.24 -4.19
CA GLY A 18 7.89 51.83 -5.59
C GLY A 18 9.28 51.21 -5.84
N ILE A 19 10.35 51.81 -5.30
CA ILE A 19 11.71 51.28 -5.42
C ILE A 19 11.84 49.94 -4.68
N TYR A 20 11.26 49.83 -3.49
CA TYR A 20 11.27 48.59 -2.71
C TYR A 20 10.53 47.46 -3.43
N ALA A 21 9.37 47.75 -4.02
CA ALA A 21 8.59 46.77 -4.78
C ALA A 21 9.38 46.24 -6.00
N VAL A 22 10.04 47.13 -6.75
CA VAL A 22 10.88 46.72 -7.89
C VAL A 22 12.08 45.89 -7.43
N GLY A 23 12.75 46.29 -6.34
CA GLY A 23 13.88 45.55 -5.78
C GLY A 23 13.48 44.16 -5.26
N ALA A 24 12.36 44.08 -4.55
CA ALA A 24 11.79 42.82 -4.05
C ALA A 24 11.43 41.87 -5.19
N TRP A 25 10.84 42.39 -6.28
CA TRP A 25 10.53 41.61 -7.47
C TRP A 25 11.78 41.02 -8.13
N VAL A 26 12.84 41.82 -8.31
CA VAL A 26 14.11 41.34 -8.86
C VAL A 26 14.76 40.29 -7.94
N ALA A 27 14.72 40.49 -6.63
CA ALA A 27 15.27 39.54 -5.66
C ALA A 27 14.55 38.18 -5.75
N LEU A 28 13.23 38.17 -5.89
CA LEU A 28 12.46 36.93 -6.05
C LEU A 28 12.80 36.21 -7.37
N GLN A 29 12.98 36.93 -8.47
CA GLN A 29 13.42 36.33 -9.74
C GLN A 29 14.79 35.64 -9.60
N VAL A 30 15.73 36.25 -8.87
CA VAL A 30 17.04 35.62 -8.60
C VAL A 30 16.88 34.39 -7.71
N VAL A 31 16.02 34.45 -6.70
CA VAL A 31 15.74 33.30 -5.82
C VAL A 31 15.14 32.13 -6.61
N ASP A 32 14.21 32.39 -7.52
CA ASP A 32 13.61 31.35 -8.37
C ASP A 32 14.64 30.70 -9.29
N VAL A 33 15.50 31.49 -9.92
CA VAL A 33 16.59 30.99 -10.79
C VAL A 33 17.59 30.16 -9.99
N LEU A 34 17.95 30.60 -8.78
CA LEU A 34 18.84 29.84 -7.90
C LEU A 34 18.17 28.55 -7.40
N GLY A 35 16.89 28.60 -7.05
CA GLY A 35 16.13 27.43 -6.63
C GLY A 35 16.10 26.34 -7.70
N GLN A 36 15.82 26.72 -8.95
CA GLN A 36 15.79 25.80 -10.08
C GLN A 36 17.17 25.21 -10.42
N ASN A 37 18.24 26.01 -10.34
CA ASN A 37 19.57 25.57 -10.74
C ASN A 37 20.35 24.82 -9.66
N PHE A 38 20.06 25.08 -8.37
CA PHE A 38 20.80 24.50 -7.24
C PHE A 38 19.96 23.53 -6.39
N GLY A 39 18.72 23.24 -6.79
CA GLY A 39 17.86 22.26 -6.09
C GLY A 39 17.50 22.68 -4.66
N LEU A 40 17.21 23.97 -4.45
CA LEU A 40 16.84 24.45 -3.12
C LEU A 40 15.44 23.94 -2.72
N PRO A 41 15.17 23.72 -1.42
CA PRO A 41 13.87 23.23 -0.95
C PRO A 41 12.69 24.12 -1.38
N GLU A 42 11.51 23.53 -1.58
CA GLU A 42 10.32 24.23 -2.07
C GLU A 42 9.81 25.35 -1.12
N TRP A 43 10.16 25.30 0.17
CA TRP A 43 9.83 26.36 1.12
C TRP A 43 10.68 27.63 0.95
N PHE A 44 11.81 27.55 0.24
CA PHE A 44 12.82 28.61 0.17
C PHE A 44 12.30 29.91 -0.49
N PRO A 45 11.58 29.89 -1.63
CA PRO A 45 10.99 31.10 -2.21
C PRO A 45 9.96 31.75 -1.28
N ALA A 46 9.14 30.94 -0.59
CA ALA A 46 8.15 31.43 0.37
C ALA A 46 8.81 32.11 1.57
N PHE A 47 9.93 31.56 2.05
CA PHE A 47 10.73 32.18 3.12
C PHE A 47 11.38 33.50 2.68
N ALA A 48 11.93 33.57 1.47
CA ALA A 48 12.49 34.81 0.92
C ALA A 48 11.42 35.91 0.80
N LEU A 49 10.21 35.56 0.35
CA LEU A 49 9.07 36.47 0.31
C LEU A 49 8.69 36.97 1.70
N ALA A 50 8.64 36.09 2.70
CA ALA A 50 8.31 36.46 4.08
C ALA A 50 9.30 37.49 4.64
N LEU A 51 10.60 37.33 4.38
CA LEU A 51 11.63 38.30 4.77
C LEU A 51 11.46 39.65 4.08
N LEU A 52 11.14 39.66 2.77
CA LEU A 52 10.86 40.90 2.03
C LEU A 52 9.62 41.63 2.57
N VAL A 53 8.59 40.90 2.99
CA VAL A 53 7.40 41.50 3.61
C VAL A 53 7.75 42.09 4.99
N LEU A 54 8.51 41.37 5.81
CA LEU A 54 8.95 41.85 7.12
C LEU A 54 9.93 43.03 7.05
N GLY A 55 10.72 43.14 5.97
CA GLY A 55 11.63 44.26 5.74
C GLY A 55 10.94 45.57 5.36
N LEU A 56 9.75 45.52 4.75
CA LEU A 56 9.06 46.71 4.25
C LEU A 56 8.70 47.72 5.36
N PRO A 57 8.12 47.33 6.52
CA PRO A 57 7.86 48.26 7.62
C PRO A 57 9.12 48.96 8.13
N ILE A 58 10.26 48.27 8.15
CA ILE A 58 11.54 48.81 8.61
C ILE A 58 12.04 49.89 7.63
N VAL A 59 11.96 49.60 6.32
CA VAL A 59 12.34 50.57 5.28
C VAL A 59 11.43 51.80 5.31
N LEU A 60 10.12 51.62 5.49
CA LEU A 60 9.18 52.74 5.59
C LEU A 60 9.40 53.56 6.87
N ALA A 61 9.71 52.91 8.01
CA ALA A 61 9.99 53.59 9.26
C ALA A 61 11.28 54.43 9.18
N THR A 62 12.34 53.90 8.56
CA THR A 62 13.60 54.65 8.38
C THR A 62 13.43 55.84 7.43
N ALA A 63 12.68 55.67 6.33
CA ALA A 63 12.34 56.77 5.43
C ALA A 63 11.54 57.87 6.15
N PHE A 64 10.58 57.49 6.99
CA PHE A 64 9.76 58.43 7.76
C PHE A 64 10.59 59.22 8.79
N VAL A 65 11.50 58.57 9.50
CA VAL A 65 12.38 59.23 10.49
C VAL A 65 13.31 60.25 9.83
N GLN A 66 13.88 59.93 8.66
CA GLN A 66 14.79 60.84 7.97
C GLN A 66 14.10 62.07 7.38
N GLU A 67 12.83 61.96 6.98
CA GLU A 67 12.04 63.11 6.52
C GLU A 67 11.60 64.04 7.65
N GLY A 68 11.37 63.51 8.86
CA GLY A 68 11.08 64.31 10.05
C GLY A 68 12.23 65.23 10.49
N VAL A 69 13.46 64.97 10.01
CA VAL A 69 14.67 65.75 10.35
C VAL A 69 14.86 66.98 9.45
N ARG A 70 14.18 67.08 8.31
CA ARG A 70 14.21 68.29 7.46
C ARG A 70 13.08 69.25 7.86
N GLY A 71 13.43 70.27 8.66
CA GLY A 71 12.54 71.37 9.00
C GLY A 71 12.10 72.20 7.77
N PRO A 72 11.01 72.98 7.88
CA PRO A 72 10.42 73.71 6.75
C PRO A 72 11.36 74.82 6.23
N GLU A 73 11.44 74.96 4.91
CA GLU A 73 12.20 75.99 4.21
C GLU A 73 11.77 77.42 4.60
N PRO A 74 12.67 78.42 4.63
CA PRO A 74 12.32 79.80 4.95
C PRO A 74 11.54 80.44 3.80
N SER A 75 10.44 81.12 4.14
CA SER A 75 9.68 81.96 3.23
C SER A 75 10.28 83.38 3.10
N ALA A 76 9.91 84.02 1.99
CA ALA A 76 10.01 85.44 1.65
C ALA A 76 11.27 85.90 0.88
N GLN A 77 11.05 86.37 -0.36
CA GLN A 77 11.14 87.79 -0.78
C GLN A 77 10.98 87.87 -2.31
N THR A 78 9.81 88.30 -2.80
CA THR A 78 9.59 89.61 -3.46
C THR A 78 10.56 89.91 -4.61
N VAL A 79 10.03 89.78 -5.83
CA VAL A 79 10.60 90.30 -7.08
C VAL A 79 10.61 91.83 -7.06
N PRO A 80 11.70 92.49 -7.52
CA PRO A 80 11.63 93.84 -8.07
C PRO A 80 11.67 93.79 -9.60
N GLU A 81 10.73 94.51 -10.24
CA GLU A 81 10.74 94.84 -11.67
C GLU A 81 11.90 95.80 -12.01
N GLY A 82 12.61 95.51 -13.11
CA GLY A 82 13.41 96.49 -13.86
C GLY A 82 14.94 96.37 -13.77
N MET A 83 15.55 95.60 -14.69
CA MET A 83 16.87 95.91 -15.29
C MET A 83 17.12 95.00 -16.49
N ALA A 84 17.61 95.56 -17.60
CA ALA A 84 18.06 94.86 -18.81
C ALA A 84 19.62 94.72 -18.83
N PRO A 85 20.21 94.14 -19.88
CA PRO A 85 20.99 92.90 -19.89
C PRO A 85 22.51 93.08 -19.68
N ASP A 86 23.19 91.97 -19.38
CA ASP A 86 24.65 91.73 -19.40
C ASP A 86 25.51 92.30 -18.26
N ASP A 87 25.61 91.55 -17.15
CA ASP A 87 26.85 91.23 -16.40
C ASP A 87 26.59 90.11 -15.34
N PRO A 88 27.45 89.09 -15.14
CA PRO A 88 27.27 88.03 -14.13
C PRO A 88 28.13 88.31 -12.87
N PRO A 89 27.66 88.19 -11.59
CA PRO A 89 27.73 86.95 -10.76
C PRO A 89 26.77 86.98 -9.50
N PRO A 90 26.83 86.10 -8.45
CA PRO A 90 27.76 85.02 -8.15
C PRO A 90 27.15 83.62 -7.95
N ARG A 91 28.01 82.63 -8.20
CA ARG A 91 27.83 81.22 -7.85
C ARG A 91 27.75 81.08 -6.32
N ALA A 92 26.57 80.79 -5.79
CA ALA A 92 26.44 80.08 -4.54
C ALA A 92 26.78 78.61 -4.81
N ALA A 93 27.92 78.16 -4.28
CA ALA A 93 28.26 76.75 -4.23
C ALA A 93 27.22 76.02 -3.38
N SER A 94 26.40 75.17 -3.99
CA SER A 94 25.86 73.98 -3.31
C SER A 94 26.49 72.77 -3.99
N GLY A 95 27.66 72.40 -3.47
CA GLY A 95 28.31 71.13 -3.77
C GLY A 95 27.35 69.98 -3.51
N GLY A 96 27.39 69.00 -4.41
CA GLY A 96 26.40 67.93 -4.50
C GLY A 96 26.26 67.11 -3.22
N THR A 97 25.00 66.77 -2.91
CA THR A 97 24.65 65.62 -2.08
C THR A 97 23.24 65.14 -2.46
N LEU A 98 23.02 64.89 -3.76
CA LEU A 98 21.79 64.28 -4.27
C LEU A 98 21.93 62.76 -4.46
N LEU A 99 23.08 62.18 -4.08
CA LEU A 99 23.45 60.78 -4.38
C LEU A 99 23.50 59.83 -3.17
N THR A 100 22.99 60.19 -1.99
CA THR A 100 23.30 59.44 -0.73
C THR A 100 22.16 58.66 -0.08
N TRP A 101 20.94 58.62 -0.63
CA TRP A 101 19.83 57.86 -0.02
C TRP A 101 19.22 56.79 -0.94
N LYS A 102 19.16 57.05 -2.26
CA LYS A 102 18.77 56.04 -3.26
C LYS A 102 19.71 54.82 -3.25
N ASN A 103 21.01 55.03 -3.05
CA ASN A 103 22.00 53.95 -2.96
C ASN A 103 21.99 53.24 -1.59
N ALA A 104 21.53 53.90 -0.52
CA ALA A 104 21.41 53.28 0.81
C ALA A 104 20.21 52.32 0.87
N ILE A 105 19.11 52.64 0.18
CA ILE A 105 17.93 51.76 0.07
C ILE A 105 18.25 50.55 -0.84
N LEU A 106 18.93 50.78 -1.97
CA LEU A 106 19.37 49.69 -2.86
C LEU A 106 20.44 48.79 -2.20
N GLY A 107 21.36 49.38 -1.44
CA GLY A 107 22.37 48.67 -0.67
C GLY A 107 21.80 47.91 0.53
N GLY A 108 20.75 48.43 1.18
CA GLY A 108 20.06 47.75 2.29
C GLY A 108 19.30 46.50 1.85
N VAL A 109 18.61 46.56 0.70
CA VAL A 109 17.92 45.39 0.12
C VAL A 109 18.93 44.34 -0.37
N GLY A 110 20.03 44.77 -0.99
CA GLY A 110 21.12 43.88 -1.41
C GLY A 110 21.86 43.22 -0.24
N ALA A 111 22.14 43.96 0.84
CA ALA A 111 22.84 43.44 2.02
C ALA A 111 21.97 42.47 2.84
N PHE A 112 20.65 42.66 2.86
CA PHE A 112 19.71 41.73 3.51
C PHE A 112 19.55 40.42 2.72
N ALA A 113 19.50 40.51 1.38
CA ALA A 113 19.52 39.31 0.52
C ALA A 113 20.85 38.54 0.66
N LEU A 114 21.98 39.26 0.77
CA LEU A 114 23.30 38.65 1.00
C LEU A 114 23.41 38.00 2.38
N TRP A 115 22.83 38.58 3.43
CA TRP A 115 22.75 37.97 4.76
C TRP A 115 21.83 36.74 4.80
N GLY A 116 20.74 36.73 4.03
CA GLY A 116 19.89 35.54 3.86
C GLY A 116 20.62 34.37 3.22
N VAL A 117 21.47 34.64 2.23
CA VAL A 117 22.33 33.61 1.58
C VAL A 117 23.43 33.13 2.53
N VAL A 118 24.03 34.00 3.35
CA VAL A 118 25.04 33.61 4.34
C VAL A 118 24.41 32.84 5.51
N ALA A 119 23.22 33.20 5.98
CA ALA A 119 22.50 32.48 7.03
C ALA A 119 22.03 31.10 6.56
N ALA A 120 21.50 31.00 5.33
CA ALA A 120 21.17 29.73 4.70
C ALA A 120 22.41 28.86 4.47
N GLY A 121 23.52 29.46 4.03
CA GLY A 121 24.81 28.78 3.89
C GLY A 121 25.38 28.27 5.21
N TRP A 122 25.24 29.02 6.31
CA TRP A 122 25.72 28.58 7.63
C TRP A 122 24.83 27.51 8.27
N MET A 123 23.55 27.46 7.89
CA MET A 123 22.61 26.44 8.35
C MET A 123 22.70 25.14 7.52
N LEU A 124 23.13 25.24 6.26
CA LEU A 124 23.37 24.10 5.36
C LEU A 124 24.81 23.56 5.40
N LEU A 125 25.81 24.39 5.75
CA LEU A 125 27.24 24.03 5.77
C LEU A 125 27.92 24.20 7.14
N GLY A 126 27.18 24.63 8.17
CA GLY A 126 27.70 24.70 9.54
C GLY A 126 27.91 23.29 10.11
N PRO A 127 29.02 23.01 10.83
CA PRO A 127 29.25 21.71 11.44
C PRO A 127 28.13 21.46 12.46
N GLY A 128 27.35 20.40 12.19
CA GLY A 128 26.20 20.00 12.98
C GLY A 128 26.47 20.02 14.48
N ALA A 129 25.50 20.57 15.21
CA ALA A 129 25.45 20.52 16.65
C ALA A 129 25.75 19.10 17.14
N ARG A 130 26.88 18.93 17.82
CA ARG A 130 27.13 17.81 18.71
C ARG A 130 26.41 18.10 20.02
N PRO A 131 25.42 17.29 20.46
CA PRO A 131 25.02 17.28 21.86
C PRO A 131 25.96 16.33 22.62
N GLY A 132 26.70 16.83 23.62
CA GLY A 132 27.63 15.97 24.34
C GLY A 132 28.46 16.61 25.45
N ALA A 133 27.81 17.14 26.48
CA ALA A 133 28.34 17.24 27.85
C ALA A 133 27.11 17.26 28.77
N GLY A 134 26.85 16.35 29.70
CA GLY A 134 27.62 15.28 30.30
C GLY A 134 27.01 15.11 31.70
N GLU A 135 25.94 14.33 31.82
CA GLU A 135 25.44 13.81 33.10
C GLU A 135 25.64 12.29 33.11
N PRO A 136 26.25 11.70 34.15
CA PRO A 136 26.57 10.29 34.20
C PRO A 136 25.35 9.48 34.64
N GLY A 137 24.71 8.85 33.67
CA GLY A 137 23.61 7.90 33.89
C GLY A 137 23.34 7.01 32.69
N SER A 138 24.39 6.56 31.99
CA SER A 138 24.26 5.59 30.90
C SER A 138 24.40 4.17 31.42
N VAL A 139 23.24 3.55 31.68
CA VAL A 139 23.02 2.15 31.30
C VAL A 139 22.36 2.19 29.91
N ALA A 140 23.13 2.59 28.90
CA ALA A 140 22.85 2.27 27.51
C ALA A 140 24.07 1.50 26.99
N ALA A 141 24.19 0.27 27.48
CA ALA A 141 25.01 -0.72 26.81
C ALA A 141 24.38 -0.99 25.44
N ASN A 142 25.17 -0.76 24.38
CA ASN A 142 25.05 -1.36 23.05
C ASN A 142 23.68 -1.90 22.65
N SER A 143 22.96 -1.12 21.83
CA SER A 143 22.13 -1.69 20.78
C SER A 143 22.22 -0.83 19.52
N GLU A 144 23.43 -0.73 18.96
CA GLU A 144 23.53 -0.92 17.51
C GLU A 144 23.51 -2.45 17.28
N ALA A 145 22.37 -3.07 17.58
CA ALA A 145 22.01 -4.28 16.86
C ALA A 145 21.98 -3.85 15.40
N THR A 146 22.81 -4.47 14.56
CA THR A 146 22.74 -4.30 13.11
C THR A 146 21.30 -4.53 12.69
N ARG A 147 20.56 -3.45 12.43
CA ARG A 147 19.15 -3.53 12.02
C ARG A 147 19.08 -4.35 10.75
N ASP A 148 18.20 -5.35 10.76
CA ASP A 148 17.97 -6.15 9.56
C ASP A 148 17.13 -5.34 8.58
N LEU A 149 17.79 -4.86 7.52
CA LEU A 149 17.15 -4.07 6.47
C LEU A 149 16.48 -4.95 5.40
N ARG A 150 16.48 -6.28 5.54
CA ARG A 150 16.00 -7.24 4.53
C ARG A 150 14.47 -7.37 4.48
N SER A 151 13.77 -6.25 4.64
CA SER A 151 12.33 -6.15 4.45
C SER A 151 12.01 -4.87 3.68
N VAL A 152 11.23 -5.00 2.60
CA VAL A 152 10.98 -3.92 1.66
C VAL A 152 9.51 -3.89 1.26
N ALA A 153 8.92 -2.69 1.31
CA ALA A 153 7.68 -2.37 0.62
C ALA A 153 8.01 -1.51 -0.60
N VAL A 154 7.53 -1.88 -1.77
CA VAL A 154 7.63 -1.02 -2.96
C VAL A 154 6.30 -0.29 -3.06
N LEU A 155 6.29 1.03 -2.95
CA LEU A 155 5.05 1.80 -3.10
C LEU A 155 4.66 1.93 -4.57
N PRO A 156 3.36 2.10 -4.87
CA PRO A 156 2.88 2.26 -6.24
C PRO A 156 3.60 3.42 -6.93
N PHE A 157 4.16 3.16 -8.11
CA PHE A 157 4.92 4.18 -8.83
C PHE A 157 4.02 5.33 -9.29
N ALA A 158 4.45 6.55 -8.98
CA ALA A 158 3.73 7.75 -9.36
C ALA A 158 3.84 8.03 -10.88
N THR A 159 2.76 8.54 -11.47
CA THR A 159 2.73 9.05 -12.84
C THR A 159 2.57 10.57 -12.83
N ARG A 160 3.09 11.25 -13.87
CA ARG A 160 2.92 12.71 -14.03
C ARG A 160 1.62 13.11 -14.71
N THR A 161 0.97 12.15 -15.35
CA THR A 161 -0.22 12.29 -16.19
C THR A 161 -1.32 11.38 -15.64
N ALA A 162 -2.55 11.88 -15.64
CA ALA A 162 -3.73 11.07 -15.31
C ALA A 162 -4.23 10.27 -16.53
N ALA A 163 -3.33 9.95 -17.47
CA ALA A 163 -3.67 9.12 -18.62
C ALA A 163 -3.67 7.66 -18.16
N GLU A 164 -4.79 6.96 -18.38
CA GLU A 164 -4.95 5.54 -18.04
C GLU A 164 -3.82 4.69 -18.63
N GLU A 165 -3.29 5.10 -19.80
CA GLU A 165 -2.18 4.40 -20.44
C GLU A 165 -0.84 4.45 -19.69
N ASP A 166 -0.57 5.57 -19.02
CA ASP A 166 0.65 5.70 -18.25
C ASP A 166 0.49 5.04 -16.87
N GLU A 167 -0.75 4.96 -16.38
CA GLU A 167 -1.11 4.34 -15.10
C GLU A 167 -0.92 2.82 -15.12
N TYR A 168 -1.53 2.09 -16.07
CA TYR A 168 -1.32 0.64 -16.13
C TYR A 168 0.15 0.30 -16.40
N PHE A 169 0.87 1.12 -17.17
CA PHE A 169 2.27 0.86 -17.48
C PHE A 169 3.15 1.01 -16.24
N ALA A 170 2.92 2.06 -15.45
CA ALA A 170 3.61 2.27 -14.18
C ALA A 170 3.31 1.16 -13.17
N GLU A 171 2.03 0.74 -13.07
CA GLU A 171 1.63 -0.39 -12.23
C GLU A 171 2.26 -1.70 -12.70
N GLY A 172 2.32 -1.96 -14.00
CA GLY A 172 3.00 -3.15 -14.53
C GLY A 172 4.48 -3.19 -14.16
N MET A 173 5.19 -2.08 -14.31
CA MET A 173 6.60 -2.00 -13.89
C MET A 173 6.77 -2.18 -12.38
N HIS A 174 5.83 -1.66 -11.59
CA HIS A 174 5.81 -1.82 -10.15
C HIS A 174 5.59 -3.29 -9.75
N ASP A 175 4.61 -3.96 -10.35
CA ASP A 175 4.26 -5.35 -10.07
C ASP A 175 5.35 -6.32 -10.50
N ASP A 176 5.98 -6.07 -11.65
CA ASP A 176 7.11 -6.86 -12.12
C ASP A 176 8.30 -6.72 -11.18
N LEU A 177 8.57 -5.50 -10.67
CA LEU A 177 9.62 -5.30 -9.67
C LEU A 177 9.35 -6.07 -8.38
N LEU A 178 8.11 -6.03 -7.87
CA LEU A 178 7.69 -6.84 -6.72
C LEU A 178 7.93 -8.33 -6.98
N THR A 179 7.53 -8.81 -8.16
CA THR A 179 7.68 -10.21 -8.56
C THR A 179 9.15 -10.64 -8.61
N GLN A 180 10.04 -9.79 -9.14
CA GLN A 180 11.48 -10.08 -9.18
C GLN A 180 12.12 -10.09 -7.79
N LEU A 181 11.75 -9.14 -6.92
CA LEU A 181 12.26 -9.09 -5.55
C LEU A 181 11.77 -10.28 -4.72
N ALA A 182 10.54 -10.74 -4.91
CA ALA A 182 9.96 -11.87 -4.19
C ALA A 182 10.67 -13.21 -4.48
N LYS A 183 11.41 -13.32 -5.60
CA LYS A 183 12.27 -14.47 -5.90
C LYS A 183 13.48 -14.61 -4.97
N ILE A 184 13.79 -13.58 -4.18
CA ILE A 184 14.97 -13.52 -3.31
C ILE A 184 14.58 -13.97 -1.90
N ASP A 185 14.87 -15.23 -1.56
CA ASP A 185 14.53 -15.86 -0.27
C ASP A 185 14.91 -15.02 0.97
N SER A 186 16.09 -14.40 0.92
CA SER A 186 16.59 -13.59 2.03
C SER A 186 15.88 -12.23 2.21
N LEU A 187 14.87 -11.90 1.40
CA LEU A 187 14.09 -10.66 1.49
C LEU A 187 12.63 -10.93 1.84
N LYS A 188 12.11 -10.20 2.83
CA LYS A 188 10.66 -10.02 3.01
C LYS A 188 10.20 -8.92 2.06
N VAL A 189 9.39 -9.27 1.06
CA VAL A 189 8.81 -8.30 0.12
C VAL A 189 7.31 -8.22 0.38
N ILE A 190 6.80 -7.02 0.62
CA ILE A 190 5.36 -6.81 0.80
C ILE A 190 4.65 -6.88 -0.55
N SER A 191 3.58 -7.65 -0.59
CA SER A 191 2.81 -7.93 -1.80
C SER A 191 2.01 -6.73 -2.26
N ARG A 192 1.65 -6.77 -3.55
CA ARG A 192 0.89 -5.73 -4.27
C ARG A 192 -0.33 -5.23 -3.49
N THR A 193 -1.22 -6.13 -3.07
CA THR A 193 -2.48 -5.77 -2.42
C THR A 193 -2.27 -4.81 -1.25
N SER A 194 -1.31 -5.11 -0.37
CA SER A 194 -0.99 -4.24 0.77
C SER A 194 -0.36 -2.90 0.37
N VAL A 195 0.55 -2.86 -0.60
CA VAL A 195 1.19 -1.59 -0.98
C VAL A 195 0.26 -0.68 -1.80
N MET A 196 -0.72 -1.27 -2.49
CA MET A 196 -1.71 -0.53 -3.29
C MET A 196 -2.66 0.32 -2.44
N GLU A 197 -2.85 0.01 -1.16
CA GLU A 197 -3.60 0.86 -0.20
C GLU A 197 -2.98 2.26 -0.03
N TYR A 198 -1.69 2.42 -0.34
CA TYR A 198 -1.00 3.70 -0.27
C TYR A 198 -0.97 4.47 -1.60
N LYS A 199 -1.63 3.96 -2.65
CA LYS A 199 -1.67 4.63 -3.94
C LYS A 199 -2.35 6.00 -3.83
N GLY A 200 -1.62 7.05 -4.19
CA GLY A 200 -2.12 8.43 -4.12
C GLY A 200 -2.33 8.96 -2.69
N VAL A 201 -1.90 8.20 -1.67
CA VAL A 201 -1.98 8.59 -0.27
C VAL A 201 -0.66 9.22 0.14
N ASN A 202 -0.71 10.46 0.64
CA ASN A 202 0.47 11.13 1.19
C ASN A 202 0.53 10.87 2.71
N ARG A 203 1.20 9.79 3.10
CA ARG A 203 1.42 9.36 4.49
C ARG A 203 2.91 9.38 4.83
N ASN A 204 3.23 9.44 6.12
CA ASN A 204 4.62 9.41 6.55
C ASN A 204 5.23 8.02 6.31
N ILE A 205 6.44 7.95 5.74
CA ILE A 205 7.12 6.68 5.40
C ILE A 205 7.28 5.78 6.62
N ARG A 206 7.54 6.33 7.81
CA ARG A 206 7.66 5.54 9.03
C ARG A 206 6.32 4.90 9.41
N GLU A 207 5.21 5.62 9.29
CA GLU A 207 3.88 5.09 9.58
C GLU A 207 3.52 3.95 8.61
N ILE A 208 3.80 4.14 7.32
CA ILE A 208 3.61 3.10 6.29
C ILE A 208 4.46 1.86 6.63
N ALA A 209 5.73 2.06 6.98
CA ALA A 209 6.63 0.97 7.29
C ALA A 209 6.28 0.23 8.59
N ASP A 210 5.80 0.95 9.60
CA ASP A 210 5.31 0.36 10.86
C ASP A 210 4.04 -0.48 10.60
N GLU A 211 3.10 0.02 9.78
CA GLU A 211 1.87 -0.69 9.42
C GLU A 211 2.12 -1.93 8.55
N LEU A 212 3.10 -1.86 7.63
CA LEU A 212 3.52 -2.99 6.78
C LEU A 212 4.57 -3.90 7.43
N GLU A 213 5.03 -3.56 8.63
CA GLU A 213 6.10 -4.26 9.35
C GLU A 213 7.37 -4.46 8.50
N VAL A 214 7.89 -3.37 7.91
CA VAL A 214 9.11 -3.36 7.08
C VAL A 214 10.13 -2.35 7.57
N ALA A 215 11.40 -2.60 7.26
CA ALA A 215 12.51 -1.71 7.59
C ALA A 215 12.78 -0.67 6.49
N THR A 216 12.45 -0.99 5.24
CA THR A 216 12.75 -0.14 4.08
C THR A 216 11.56 0.03 3.15
N VAL A 217 11.52 1.17 2.47
CA VAL A 217 10.48 1.52 1.53
C VAL A 217 11.12 1.97 0.22
N VAL A 218 10.60 1.49 -0.90
CA VAL A 218 10.96 1.94 -2.24
C VAL A 218 9.87 2.88 -2.75
N GLU A 219 10.27 4.07 -3.14
CA GLU A 219 9.40 5.02 -3.83
C GLU A 219 9.92 5.25 -5.24
N GLY A 220 9.02 5.53 -6.17
CA GLY A 220 9.43 5.82 -7.53
C GLY A 220 8.35 6.44 -8.38
N GLY A 221 8.75 6.82 -9.59
CA GLY A 221 7.86 7.33 -10.61
C GLY A 221 8.26 6.84 -11.98
N VAL A 222 7.25 6.71 -12.83
CA VAL A 222 7.41 6.33 -14.23
C VAL A 222 6.80 7.42 -15.09
N GLN A 223 7.55 7.85 -16.11
CA GLN A 223 7.07 8.78 -17.12
C GLN A 223 7.36 8.25 -18.51
N ARG A 224 6.32 8.16 -19.33
CA ARG A 224 6.42 7.86 -20.75
C ARG A 224 6.25 9.14 -21.56
N SER A 225 7.09 9.34 -22.58
CA SER A 225 6.97 10.49 -23.48
C SER A 225 7.43 10.09 -24.88
N GLY A 226 6.44 9.84 -25.75
CA GLY A 226 6.70 9.34 -27.10
C GLY A 226 7.48 8.02 -27.05
N GLU A 227 8.69 8.03 -27.60
CA GLU A 227 9.57 6.87 -27.69
C GLU A 227 10.55 6.74 -26.51
N ARG A 228 10.31 7.43 -25.39
CA ARG A 228 11.19 7.38 -24.20
C ARG A 228 10.45 7.02 -22.93
N VAL A 229 11.16 6.32 -22.05
CA VAL A 229 10.73 6.02 -20.68
C VAL A 229 11.76 6.57 -19.70
N ARG A 230 11.26 7.30 -18.71
CA ARG A 230 12.05 7.76 -17.57
C ARG A 230 11.51 7.12 -16.30
N VAL A 231 12.40 6.50 -15.53
CA VAL A 231 12.08 5.86 -14.26
C VAL A 231 12.99 6.43 -13.19
N ASN A 232 12.42 6.97 -12.12
CA ASN A 232 13.16 7.41 -10.94
C ASN A 232 12.76 6.54 -9.76
N VAL A 233 13.74 5.97 -9.06
CA VAL A 233 13.49 5.11 -7.89
C VAL A 233 14.45 5.47 -6.77
N GLN A 234 13.94 5.45 -5.55
CA GLN A 234 14.71 5.66 -4.33
C GLN A 234 14.36 4.59 -3.30
N LEU A 235 15.36 4.17 -2.54
CA LEU A 235 15.25 3.23 -1.43
C LEU A 235 15.53 3.98 -0.13
N ILE A 236 14.61 3.89 0.82
CA ILE A 236 14.57 4.69 2.03
C ILE A 236 14.59 3.76 3.24
N ASP A 237 15.41 4.09 4.24
CA ASP A 237 15.33 3.50 5.58
C ASP A 237 14.21 4.19 6.36
N ALA A 238 13.14 3.47 6.67
CA ALA A 238 11.93 4.04 7.25
C ALA A 238 12.12 4.56 8.69
N SER A 239 13.12 4.02 9.39
CA SER A 239 13.38 4.42 10.77
C SER A 239 14.10 5.77 10.85
N THR A 240 14.99 6.04 9.89
CA THR A 240 15.82 7.26 9.86
C THR A 240 15.37 8.28 8.83
N ASP A 241 14.45 7.91 7.93
CA ASP A 241 14.03 8.71 6.78
C ASP A 241 15.20 9.07 5.85
N GLN A 242 16.27 8.25 5.87
CA GLN A 242 17.46 8.46 5.05
C GLN A 242 17.39 7.64 3.76
N HIS A 243 17.82 8.25 2.66
CA HIS A 243 17.95 7.59 1.38
C HIS A 243 19.17 6.67 1.42
N LEU A 244 18.95 5.37 1.30
CA LEU A 244 20.00 4.36 1.19
C LEU A 244 20.62 4.36 -0.22
N TRP A 245 19.77 4.59 -1.22
CA TRP A 245 20.15 4.60 -2.63
C TRP A 245 19.07 5.29 -3.47
N ALA A 246 19.44 5.86 -4.62
CA ALA A 246 18.52 6.39 -5.61
C ALA A 246 19.12 6.25 -7.02
N GLU A 247 18.28 6.11 -8.03
CA GLU A 247 18.69 5.92 -9.42
C GLU A 247 17.68 6.54 -10.39
N THR A 248 18.17 6.91 -11.56
CA THR A 248 17.33 7.44 -12.65
C THR A 248 17.72 6.81 -13.97
N TYR A 249 16.73 6.24 -14.65
CA TYR A 249 16.85 5.70 -16.00
C TYR A 249 16.15 6.65 -16.98
N ASP A 250 16.75 6.87 -18.14
CA ASP A 250 16.17 7.64 -19.23
C ASP A 250 16.56 6.96 -20.54
N GLU A 251 15.71 6.05 -20.98
CA GLU A 251 15.98 5.12 -22.07
C GLU A 251 14.93 5.24 -23.18
N GLU A 252 15.25 4.70 -24.35
CA GLU A 252 14.26 4.48 -25.40
C GLU A 252 13.23 3.43 -24.95
N LEU A 253 11.95 3.65 -25.24
CA LEU A 253 10.86 2.75 -24.88
C LEU A 253 10.89 1.51 -25.80
N THR A 254 11.69 0.53 -25.41
CA THR A 254 11.79 -0.78 -26.07
C THR A 254 11.60 -1.88 -25.03
N ALA A 255 11.16 -3.07 -25.47
CA ALA A 255 11.03 -4.23 -24.59
C ALA A 255 12.35 -4.53 -23.85
N ALA A 256 13.47 -4.54 -24.57
CA ALA A 256 14.79 -4.79 -24.01
C ALA A 256 15.17 -3.78 -22.90
N ASN A 257 14.89 -2.48 -23.09
CA ASN A 257 15.20 -1.46 -22.09
C ASN A 257 14.28 -1.55 -20.87
N VAL A 258 12.99 -1.81 -21.06
CA VAL A 258 12.04 -1.99 -19.94
C VAL A 258 12.48 -3.14 -19.03
N PHE A 259 12.78 -4.32 -19.61
CA PHE A 259 13.22 -5.48 -18.83
C PHE A 259 14.62 -5.29 -18.24
N ALA A 260 15.52 -4.57 -18.91
CA ALA A 260 16.83 -4.22 -18.36
C ALA A 260 16.70 -3.31 -17.13
N ILE A 261 15.82 -2.30 -17.18
CA ILE A 261 15.55 -1.40 -16.05
C ILE A 261 15.01 -2.21 -14.86
N GLN A 262 14.01 -3.08 -15.07
CA GLN A 262 13.44 -3.93 -14.02
C GLN A 262 14.49 -4.84 -13.37
N SER A 263 15.30 -5.53 -14.19
CA SER A 263 16.34 -6.45 -13.71
C SER A 263 17.44 -5.74 -12.93
N ASP A 264 17.88 -4.57 -13.42
CA ASP A 264 18.90 -3.75 -12.76
C ASP A 264 18.38 -3.16 -11.44
N LEU A 265 17.14 -2.68 -11.42
CA LEU A 265 16.44 -2.22 -10.21
C LEU A 265 16.42 -3.30 -9.13
N ALA A 266 15.94 -4.51 -9.47
CA ALA A 266 15.83 -5.62 -8.52
C ALA A 266 17.20 -5.97 -7.92
N LYS A 267 18.25 -6.03 -8.74
CA LYS A 267 19.63 -6.33 -8.29
C LYS A 267 20.22 -5.22 -7.43
N LYS A 268 20.01 -3.95 -7.79
CA LYS A 268 20.50 -2.81 -7.00
C LYS A 268 19.81 -2.71 -5.65
N ILE A 269 18.49 -2.91 -5.60
CA ILE A 269 17.73 -2.99 -4.35
C ILE A 269 18.24 -4.16 -3.50
N ALA A 270 18.37 -5.37 -4.07
CA ALA A 270 18.89 -6.52 -3.36
C ALA A 270 20.30 -6.28 -2.78
N SER A 271 21.18 -5.66 -3.56
CA SER A 271 22.54 -5.28 -3.14
C SER A 271 22.53 -4.26 -2.01
N ALA A 272 21.72 -3.19 -2.13
CA ALA A 272 21.60 -2.14 -1.11
C ALA A 272 21.07 -2.70 0.23
N LEU A 273 20.15 -3.66 0.17
CA LEU A 273 19.60 -4.36 1.33
C LEU A 273 20.48 -5.51 1.85
N ARG A 274 21.63 -5.76 1.19
CA ARG A 274 22.55 -6.86 1.52
C ARG A 274 21.84 -8.21 1.54
N ALA A 275 20.92 -8.39 0.60
CA ALA A 275 20.26 -9.65 0.32
C ALA A 275 21.24 -10.61 -0.34
N THR A 276 21.05 -11.91 -0.09
CA THR A 276 21.83 -12.95 -0.75
C THR A 276 21.21 -13.24 -2.11
N LEU A 277 21.92 -12.86 -3.18
CA LEU A 277 21.52 -13.17 -4.55
C LEU A 277 22.36 -14.36 -5.06
N THR A 278 21.75 -15.54 -5.16
CA THR A 278 22.40 -16.71 -5.75
C THR A 278 22.50 -16.54 -7.28
N PRO A 279 23.47 -17.21 -7.94
CA PRO A 279 23.58 -17.16 -9.40
C PRO A 279 22.28 -17.54 -10.12
N GLU A 280 21.58 -18.56 -9.61
CA GLU A 280 20.32 -19.04 -10.18
C GLU A 280 19.20 -18.00 -10.06
N VAL A 281 19.14 -17.26 -8.94
CA VAL A 281 18.14 -16.19 -8.77
C VAL A 281 18.49 -15.00 -9.66
N ALA A 282 19.78 -14.66 -9.78
CA ALA A 282 20.24 -13.59 -10.66
C ALA A 282 19.88 -13.86 -12.14
N GLU A 283 20.05 -15.10 -12.60
CA GLU A 283 19.66 -15.53 -13.94
C GLU A 283 18.15 -15.41 -14.16
N ARG A 284 17.32 -15.90 -13.22
CA ARG A 284 15.84 -15.76 -13.28
C ARG A 284 15.35 -14.32 -13.23
N ILE A 285 16.13 -13.40 -12.66
CA ILE A 285 15.83 -11.96 -12.67
C ILE A 285 16.11 -11.36 -14.04
N GLU A 286 17.11 -11.86 -14.76
CA GLU A 286 17.47 -11.38 -16.11
C GLU A 286 16.57 -11.93 -17.22
N GLU A 287 15.74 -12.94 -16.94
CA GLU A 287 14.81 -13.51 -17.91
C GLU A 287 13.85 -12.47 -18.47
N ARG A 288 13.76 -12.43 -19.80
CA ARG A 288 12.84 -11.56 -20.54
C ARG A 288 11.57 -12.33 -20.85
N PRO A 289 10.40 -11.86 -20.40
CA PRO A 289 9.15 -12.57 -20.67
C PRO A 289 8.73 -12.57 -22.15
N THR A 290 9.13 -11.55 -22.91
CA THR A 290 8.85 -11.39 -24.34
C THR A 290 9.87 -10.45 -24.99
N GLU A 291 10.04 -10.52 -26.32
CA GLU A 291 10.80 -9.53 -27.10
C GLU A 291 9.87 -8.47 -27.74
N SER A 292 8.55 -8.61 -27.59
CA SER A 292 7.54 -7.72 -28.17
C SER A 292 6.98 -6.75 -27.13
N LEU A 293 7.31 -5.47 -27.30
CA LEU A 293 6.75 -4.42 -26.45
C LEU A 293 5.22 -4.34 -26.56
N ALA A 294 4.67 -4.60 -27.75
CA ALA A 294 3.22 -4.59 -27.96
C ALA A 294 2.51 -5.75 -27.24
N ALA A 295 3.13 -6.94 -27.19
CA ALA A 295 2.59 -8.06 -26.43
C ALA A 295 2.66 -7.79 -24.92
N TYR A 296 3.77 -7.20 -24.45
CA TYR A 296 3.93 -6.76 -23.07
C TYR A 296 2.87 -5.73 -22.67
N ASP A 297 2.64 -4.70 -23.49
CA ASP A 297 1.63 -3.66 -23.24
C ASP A 297 0.22 -4.26 -23.07
N LEU A 298 -0.20 -5.12 -24.00
CA LEU A 298 -1.49 -5.82 -23.94
C LEU A 298 -1.62 -6.68 -22.68
N TYR A 299 -0.56 -7.40 -22.31
CA TYR A 299 -0.55 -8.23 -21.12
C TYR A 299 -0.68 -7.42 -19.83
N VAL A 300 0.11 -6.35 -19.68
CA VAL A 300 0.05 -5.48 -18.49
C VAL A 300 -1.32 -4.81 -18.36
N ARG A 301 -1.93 -4.40 -19.48
CA ARG A 301 -3.31 -3.90 -19.51
C ARG A 301 -4.31 -4.96 -19.05
N GLY A 302 -4.14 -6.19 -19.54
CA GLY A 302 -4.96 -7.33 -19.13
C GLY A 302 -4.88 -7.56 -17.62
N ARG A 303 -3.66 -7.55 -17.05
CA ARG A 303 -3.42 -7.66 -15.61
C ARG A 303 -4.05 -6.54 -14.82
N PHE A 304 -3.84 -5.30 -15.24
CA PHE A 304 -4.44 -4.14 -14.59
C PHE A 304 -5.97 -4.25 -14.49
N ILE A 305 -6.63 -4.69 -15.57
CA ILE A 305 -8.08 -4.92 -15.54
C ILE A 305 -8.42 -6.13 -14.65
N PHE A 306 -7.65 -7.21 -14.72
CA PHE A 306 -7.90 -8.40 -13.91
C PHE A 306 -7.77 -8.12 -12.41
N ASP A 307 -6.75 -7.37 -11.99
CA ASP A 307 -6.52 -7.05 -10.58
C ASP A 307 -7.56 -6.06 -10.04
N ASN A 308 -7.99 -5.09 -10.85
CA ASN A 308 -8.94 -4.05 -10.41
C ASN A 308 -10.42 -4.43 -10.63
N ARG A 309 -10.72 -5.35 -11.55
CA ARG A 309 -12.09 -5.71 -11.96
C ARG A 309 -12.33 -7.22 -12.07
N GLY A 310 -11.42 -8.04 -11.57
CA GLY A 310 -11.45 -9.52 -11.63
C GLY A 310 -12.54 -10.18 -10.79
N SER A 311 -13.32 -9.41 -10.05
CA SER A 311 -14.53 -9.88 -9.34
C SER A 311 -15.82 -9.72 -10.17
N THR A 312 -15.72 -9.20 -11.39
CA THR A 312 -16.87 -8.99 -12.29
C THR A 312 -16.69 -9.76 -13.59
N ARG A 313 -17.78 -10.30 -14.14
CA ARG A 313 -17.74 -11.00 -15.43
C ARG A 313 -17.09 -10.16 -16.54
N ASP A 314 -17.59 -8.94 -16.74
CA ASP A 314 -17.11 -8.04 -17.79
C ASP A 314 -15.62 -7.70 -17.63
N GLY A 315 -15.13 -7.53 -16.39
CA GLY A 315 -13.72 -7.26 -16.12
C GLY A 315 -12.84 -8.45 -16.49
N VAL A 316 -13.23 -9.66 -16.09
CA VAL A 316 -12.46 -10.88 -16.40
C VAL A 316 -12.48 -11.19 -17.90
N GLU A 317 -13.63 -11.01 -18.58
CA GLU A 317 -13.74 -11.19 -20.04
C GLU A 317 -12.86 -10.17 -20.79
N ALA A 318 -12.86 -8.89 -20.38
CA ALA A 318 -12.01 -7.87 -20.98
C ALA A 318 -10.51 -8.16 -20.79
N ALA A 319 -10.10 -8.65 -19.62
CA ALA A 319 -8.73 -9.10 -19.39
C ALA A 319 -8.36 -10.30 -20.29
N ALA A 320 -9.27 -11.27 -20.43
CA ALA A 320 -9.08 -12.43 -21.29
C ALA A 320 -8.88 -12.02 -22.76
N ASP A 321 -9.62 -11.02 -23.25
CA ASP A 321 -9.47 -10.51 -24.61
C ASP A 321 -8.08 -9.89 -24.83
N LEU A 322 -7.60 -9.08 -23.89
CA LEU A 322 -6.26 -8.49 -23.96
C LEU A 322 -5.14 -9.56 -23.91
N TYR A 323 -5.29 -10.57 -23.05
CA TYR A 323 -4.35 -11.70 -23.03
C TYR A 323 -4.37 -12.46 -24.36
N ARG A 324 -5.54 -12.65 -24.97
CA ARG A 324 -5.66 -13.31 -26.28
C ARG A 324 -4.95 -12.50 -27.35
N GLU A 325 -5.17 -11.19 -27.41
CA GLU A 325 -4.46 -10.32 -28.34
C GLU A 325 -2.94 -10.37 -28.13
N ALA A 326 -2.47 -10.39 -26.89
CA ALA A 326 -1.05 -10.54 -26.57
C ALA A 326 -0.48 -11.85 -27.15
N THR A 327 -1.20 -12.98 -27.04
CA THR A 327 -0.76 -14.27 -27.63
C THR A 327 -0.79 -14.28 -29.16
N VAL A 328 -1.60 -13.43 -29.80
CA VAL A 328 -1.60 -13.28 -31.27
C VAL A 328 -0.38 -12.46 -31.72
N VAL A 329 -0.01 -11.44 -30.96
CA VAL A 329 1.17 -10.60 -31.23
C VAL A 329 2.46 -11.37 -30.97
N ASP A 330 2.54 -12.12 -29.87
CA ASP A 330 3.65 -12.99 -29.54
C ASP A 330 3.14 -14.34 -29.02
N SER A 331 3.16 -15.34 -29.90
CA SER A 331 2.70 -16.69 -29.55
C SER A 331 3.61 -17.42 -28.56
N MET A 332 4.84 -16.94 -28.35
CA MET A 332 5.80 -17.48 -27.40
C MET A 332 5.69 -16.83 -26.01
N TYR A 333 4.77 -15.87 -25.82
CA TYR A 333 4.64 -15.15 -24.56
C TYR A 333 3.90 -15.98 -23.50
N ALA A 334 4.66 -16.75 -22.72
CA ALA A 334 4.14 -17.72 -21.74
C ALA A 334 3.17 -17.09 -20.71
N LEU A 335 3.47 -15.89 -20.21
CA LEU A 335 2.63 -15.19 -19.25
C LEU A 335 1.26 -14.82 -19.82
N ALA A 336 1.14 -14.47 -21.10
CA ALA A 336 -0.14 -14.17 -21.73
C ALA A 336 -1.02 -15.43 -21.85
N HIS A 337 -0.43 -16.59 -22.17
CA HIS A 337 -1.15 -17.87 -22.15
C HIS A 337 -1.60 -18.26 -20.72
N ALA A 338 -0.77 -18.01 -19.71
CA ALA A 338 -1.15 -18.21 -18.31
C ALA A 338 -2.29 -17.25 -17.89
N GLY A 339 -2.26 -15.99 -18.33
CA GLY A 339 -3.32 -15.02 -18.10
C GLY A 339 -4.68 -15.45 -18.68
N LEU A 340 -4.69 -16.07 -19.86
CA LEU A 340 -5.90 -16.67 -20.43
C LEU A 340 -6.46 -17.79 -19.56
N ALA A 341 -5.60 -18.70 -19.09
CA ALA A 341 -6.00 -19.78 -18.19
C ALA A 341 -6.55 -19.22 -16.86
N ALA A 342 -5.88 -18.21 -16.29
CA ALA A 342 -6.32 -17.53 -15.08
C ALA A 342 -7.70 -16.90 -15.24
N ALA A 343 -7.96 -16.22 -16.36
CA ALA A 343 -9.26 -15.61 -16.63
C ALA A 343 -10.39 -16.65 -16.73
N GLN A 344 -10.13 -17.79 -17.37
CA GLN A 344 -11.11 -18.88 -17.48
C GLN A 344 -11.41 -19.51 -16.11
N LEU A 345 -10.38 -19.79 -15.31
CA LEU A 345 -10.57 -20.29 -13.95
C LEU A 345 -11.27 -19.27 -13.04
N GLN A 346 -11.03 -17.98 -13.24
CA GLN A 346 -11.70 -16.95 -12.47
C GLN A 346 -13.19 -16.84 -12.83
N LEU A 347 -13.56 -16.94 -14.10
CA LEU A 347 -14.97 -17.00 -14.51
C LEU A 347 -15.71 -18.21 -13.93
N PHE A 348 -15.02 -19.36 -13.82
CA PHE A 348 -15.53 -20.53 -13.12
C PHE A 348 -15.70 -20.27 -11.61
N ASN A 349 -14.67 -19.73 -10.95
CA ASN A 349 -14.71 -19.42 -9.51
C ASN A 349 -15.84 -18.45 -9.15
N LEU A 350 -16.18 -17.51 -10.05
CA LEU A 350 -17.28 -16.57 -9.88
C LEU A 350 -18.66 -17.17 -10.25
N GLY A 351 -18.71 -18.43 -10.71
CA GLY A 351 -19.94 -19.12 -11.10
C GLY A 351 -20.53 -18.69 -12.44
N TYR A 352 -19.77 -17.98 -13.28
CA TYR A 352 -20.23 -17.52 -14.59
C TYR A 352 -20.08 -18.57 -15.71
N LEU A 353 -19.21 -19.57 -15.50
CA LEU A 353 -18.99 -20.69 -16.41
C LEU A 353 -19.12 -22.01 -15.65
N SER A 354 -19.63 -23.04 -16.32
CA SER A 354 -19.60 -24.40 -15.78
C SER A 354 -18.19 -25.02 -15.86
N GLU A 355 -18.00 -26.16 -15.21
CA GLU A 355 -16.75 -26.91 -15.29
C GLU A 355 -16.40 -27.30 -16.74
N GLU A 356 -17.41 -27.73 -17.51
CA GLU A 356 -17.25 -28.15 -18.90
C GLU A 356 -16.90 -26.99 -19.83
N GLU A 357 -17.36 -25.77 -19.51
CA GLU A 357 -17.07 -24.57 -20.28
C GLU A 357 -15.70 -23.98 -19.96
N ALA A 358 -15.28 -23.99 -18.69
CA ALA A 358 -14.08 -23.31 -18.23
C ALA A 358 -12.82 -24.18 -18.25
N LEU A 359 -12.90 -25.44 -17.79
CA LEU A 359 -11.68 -26.21 -17.54
C LEU A 359 -10.94 -26.66 -18.81
N PRO A 360 -11.61 -27.11 -19.90
CA PRO A 360 -10.90 -27.49 -21.12
C PRO A 360 -10.05 -26.36 -21.74
N PRO A 361 -10.57 -25.14 -21.97
CA PRO A 361 -9.75 -24.08 -22.53
C PRO A 361 -8.71 -23.54 -21.54
N ALA A 362 -8.97 -23.62 -20.22
CA ALA A 362 -7.98 -23.30 -19.19
C ALA A 362 -6.78 -24.25 -19.25
N ARG A 363 -7.03 -25.56 -19.37
CA ARG A 363 -5.97 -26.56 -19.55
C ARG A 363 -5.17 -26.31 -20.82
N GLU A 364 -5.84 -26.05 -21.95
CA GLU A 364 -5.13 -25.80 -23.22
C GLU A 364 -4.18 -24.60 -23.13
N SER A 365 -4.65 -23.48 -22.58
CA SER A 365 -3.85 -22.26 -22.44
C SER A 365 -2.71 -22.46 -21.43
N LEU A 366 -2.98 -23.15 -20.33
CA LEU A 366 -1.98 -23.48 -19.32
C LEU A 366 -0.89 -24.43 -19.84
N GLU A 367 -1.27 -25.46 -20.60
CA GLU A 367 -0.31 -26.41 -21.19
C GLU A 367 0.62 -25.70 -22.17
N LYS A 368 0.11 -24.72 -22.95
CA LYS A 368 0.94 -23.86 -23.80
C LYS A 368 1.90 -23.02 -22.96
N ALA A 369 1.41 -22.37 -21.90
CA ALA A 369 2.24 -21.55 -21.02
C ALA A 369 3.41 -22.37 -20.42
N LEU A 370 3.11 -23.56 -19.88
CA LEU A 370 4.12 -24.43 -19.27
C LEU A 370 5.02 -25.15 -20.28
N ALA A 371 4.57 -25.35 -21.53
CA ALA A 371 5.43 -25.82 -22.60
C ALA A 371 6.45 -24.75 -23.03
N LEU A 372 6.08 -23.47 -22.97
CA LEU A 372 6.96 -22.34 -23.27
C LEU A 372 7.93 -22.05 -22.12
N ASN A 373 7.44 -22.08 -20.88
CA ASN A 373 8.25 -21.94 -19.68
C ASN A 373 7.79 -22.94 -18.61
N PRO A 374 8.47 -24.09 -18.45
CA PRO A 374 8.13 -25.09 -17.44
C PRO A 374 8.23 -24.57 -16.00
N ASP A 375 9.08 -23.58 -15.73
CA ASP A 375 9.26 -22.99 -14.40
C ASP A 375 8.50 -21.67 -14.22
N LEU A 376 7.45 -21.43 -15.03
CA LEU A 376 6.55 -20.30 -14.85
C LEU A 376 5.74 -20.46 -13.55
N ALA A 377 6.01 -19.61 -12.56
CA ALA A 377 5.38 -19.68 -11.25
C ALA A 377 3.85 -19.55 -11.32
N GLU A 378 3.35 -18.58 -12.09
CA GLU A 378 1.92 -18.32 -12.32
C GLU A 378 1.25 -19.54 -12.97
N GLY A 379 1.90 -20.14 -13.97
CA GLY A 379 1.41 -21.36 -14.62
C GLY A 379 1.31 -22.53 -13.63
N ARG A 380 2.35 -22.75 -12.81
CA ARG A 380 2.34 -23.84 -11.83
C ARG A 380 1.28 -23.66 -10.74
N LEU A 381 1.03 -22.43 -10.26
CA LEU A 381 -0.08 -22.16 -9.34
C LEU A 381 -1.44 -22.46 -9.98
N LEU A 382 -1.65 -22.06 -11.24
CA LEU A 382 -2.89 -22.40 -11.96
C LEU A 382 -3.04 -23.91 -12.16
N ARG A 383 -1.94 -24.63 -12.42
CA ARG A 383 -1.95 -26.10 -12.49
C ARG A 383 -2.32 -26.72 -11.15
N ALA A 384 -1.77 -26.21 -10.04
CA ALA A 384 -2.12 -26.66 -8.71
C ALA A 384 -3.61 -26.45 -8.40
N GLN A 385 -4.18 -25.30 -8.79
CA GLN A 385 -5.60 -25.03 -8.66
C GLN A 385 -6.44 -26.06 -9.44
N LEU A 386 -6.10 -26.34 -10.70
CA LEU A 386 -6.77 -27.37 -11.50
C LEU A 386 -6.67 -28.77 -10.87
N LEU A 387 -5.48 -29.15 -10.41
CA LEU A 387 -5.26 -30.45 -9.74
C LEU A 387 -6.10 -30.59 -8.46
N ARG A 388 -6.31 -29.50 -7.72
CA ARG A 388 -7.20 -29.49 -6.55
C ARG A 388 -8.66 -29.72 -6.94
N LEU A 389 -9.13 -29.05 -8.00
CA LEU A 389 -10.48 -29.26 -8.54
C LEU A 389 -10.68 -30.72 -8.99
N GLU A 390 -9.63 -31.34 -9.52
CA GLU A 390 -9.59 -32.76 -9.89
C GLU A 390 -9.41 -33.73 -8.69
N LEU A 391 -9.47 -33.23 -7.45
CA LEU A 391 -9.26 -34.01 -6.22
C LEU A 391 -7.89 -34.71 -6.15
N ARG A 392 -6.84 -34.04 -6.66
CA ARG A 392 -5.44 -34.51 -6.65
C ARG A 392 -4.54 -33.61 -5.79
N PRO A 393 -4.81 -33.47 -4.47
CA PRO A 393 -4.14 -32.49 -3.61
C PRO A 393 -2.63 -32.77 -3.42
N ILE A 394 -2.19 -34.03 -3.53
CA ILE A 394 -0.76 -34.38 -3.45
C ILE A 394 0.02 -33.79 -4.62
N GLU A 395 -0.53 -33.87 -5.83
CA GLU A 395 0.12 -33.34 -7.03
C GLU A 395 0.07 -31.82 -7.06
N ALA A 396 -1.05 -31.24 -6.61
CA ALA A 396 -1.16 -29.79 -6.43
C ALA A 396 -0.09 -29.27 -5.44
N GLY A 397 0.10 -29.95 -4.32
CA GLY A 397 1.13 -29.62 -3.33
C GLY A 397 2.53 -29.55 -3.93
N ARG A 398 2.90 -30.51 -4.78
CA ARG A 398 4.22 -30.54 -5.46
C ARG A 398 4.42 -29.38 -6.44
N GLU A 399 3.37 -28.99 -7.17
CA GLU A 399 3.44 -27.83 -8.06
C GLU A 399 3.66 -26.54 -7.25
N ILE A 400 2.98 -26.40 -6.10
CA ILE A 400 3.13 -25.23 -5.22
C ILE A 400 4.49 -25.22 -4.53
N GLU A 401 5.00 -26.36 -4.06
CA GLU A 401 6.35 -26.48 -3.51
C GLU A 401 7.40 -25.99 -4.52
N ARG A 402 7.26 -26.37 -5.79
CA ARG A 402 8.14 -25.86 -6.85
C ARG A 402 8.01 -24.35 -7.03
N VAL A 403 6.81 -23.78 -6.90
CA VAL A 403 6.62 -22.32 -6.92
C VAL A 403 7.35 -21.66 -5.74
N LEU A 404 7.29 -22.23 -4.54
CA LEU A 404 7.97 -21.69 -3.36
C LEU A 404 9.51 -21.76 -3.48
N GLU A 405 10.06 -22.73 -4.23
CA GLU A 405 11.49 -22.75 -4.58
C GLU A 405 11.89 -21.65 -5.59
N LEU A 406 10.96 -21.28 -6.47
CA LEU A 406 11.18 -20.28 -7.53
C LEU A 406 10.92 -18.86 -7.03
N ASN A 407 9.89 -18.69 -6.21
CA ASN A 407 9.37 -17.44 -5.68
C ASN A 407 8.94 -17.61 -4.21
N PRO A 408 9.91 -17.69 -3.27
CA PRO A 408 9.64 -17.85 -1.84
C PRO A 408 8.92 -16.66 -1.19
N GLY A 409 8.89 -15.50 -1.85
CA GLY A 409 8.15 -14.32 -1.41
C GLY A 409 6.69 -14.26 -1.91
N SER A 410 6.19 -15.29 -2.60
CA SER A 410 4.82 -15.30 -3.12
C SER A 410 3.79 -15.56 -2.01
N ALA A 411 3.11 -14.51 -1.55
CA ALA A 411 1.99 -14.63 -0.60
C ALA A 411 0.89 -15.58 -1.11
N GLN A 412 0.59 -15.52 -2.41
CA GLN A 412 -0.40 -16.39 -3.06
C GLN A 412 0.02 -17.87 -3.03
N ALA A 413 1.29 -18.18 -3.27
CA ALA A 413 1.78 -19.55 -3.21
C ALA A 413 1.66 -20.12 -1.79
N HIS A 414 2.06 -19.35 -0.77
CA HIS A 414 1.87 -19.71 0.63
C HIS A 414 0.39 -19.94 0.98
N ALA A 415 -0.51 -19.08 0.49
CA ALA A 415 -1.95 -19.22 0.71
C ALA A 415 -2.54 -20.49 0.07
N GLN A 416 -2.12 -20.81 -1.17
CA GLN A 416 -2.55 -22.02 -1.85
C GLN A 416 -1.93 -23.28 -1.22
N TYR A 417 -0.68 -23.23 -0.77
CA TYR A 417 -0.03 -24.35 -0.08
C TYR A 417 -0.71 -24.63 1.25
N SER A 418 -1.01 -23.57 2.00
CA SER A 418 -1.82 -23.63 3.22
C SER A 418 -3.15 -24.36 2.97
N GLN A 419 -3.85 -24.05 1.89
CA GLN A 419 -5.08 -24.76 1.53
C GLN A 419 -4.82 -26.22 1.12
N ALA A 420 -3.76 -26.51 0.36
CA ALA A 420 -3.41 -27.87 -0.04
C ALA A 420 -3.07 -28.75 1.17
N LEU A 421 -2.43 -28.19 2.18
CA LEU A 421 -2.15 -28.87 3.44
C LEU A 421 -3.43 -29.24 4.21
N LEU A 422 -4.48 -28.40 4.16
CA LEU A 422 -5.78 -28.76 4.74
C LEU A 422 -6.40 -29.96 4.02
N ASP A 423 -6.39 -29.95 2.69
CA ASP A 423 -6.94 -31.06 1.90
C ASP A 423 -6.18 -32.37 2.16
N LEU A 424 -4.90 -32.28 2.56
CA LEU A 424 -4.05 -33.41 2.96
C LEU A 424 -4.19 -33.77 4.46
N GLY A 425 -5.04 -33.09 5.22
CA GLY A 425 -5.22 -33.33 6.65
C GLY A 425 -4.04 -32.90 7.52
N ARG A 426 -3.28 -31.88 7.10
CA ARG A 426 -2.10 -31.32 7.78
C ARG A 426 -2.37 -29.88 8.28
N PRO A 427 -3.30 -29.67 9.23
CA PRO A 427 -3.77 -28.35 9.59
C PRO A 427 -2.74 -27.50 10.36
N ASP A 428 -1.86 -28.11 11.14
CA ASP A 428 -0.82 -27.37 11.87
C ASP A 428 0.17 -26.70 10.89
N GLU A 429 0.59 -27.43 9.86
CA GLU A 429 1.46 -26.91 8.81
C GLU A 429 0.73 -25.87 7.94
N SER A 430 -0.57 -26.08 7.69
CA SER A 430 -1.41 -25.11 7.00
C SER A 430 -1.40 -23.72 7.67
N ILE A 431 -1.40 -23.66 9.00
CA ILE A 431 -1.38 -22.40 9.75
C ILE A 431 -0.04 -21.69 9.59
N VAL A 432 1.07 -22.42 9.58
CA VAL A 432 2.41 -21.83 9.34
C VAL A 432 2.43 -21.10 8.01
N GLU A 433 1.93 -21.76 6.96
CA GLU A 433 1.86 -21.21 5.60
C GLU A 433 0.85 -20.04 5.50
N ALA A 434 -0.31 -20.14 6.16
CA ALA A 434 -1.28 -19.04 6.21
C ALA A 434 -0.72 -17.79 6.92
N ARG A 435 -0.01 -17.97 8.02
CA ARG A 435 0.67 -16.86 8.72
C ARG A 435 1.76 -16.25 7.83
N ARG A 436 2.49 -17.06 7.08
CA ARG A 436 3.49 -16.56 6.14
C ARG A 436 2.87 -15.74 5.01
N ALA A 437 1.74 -16.18 4.46
CA ALA A 437 0.98 -15.41 3.48
C ALA A 437 0.55 -14.03 4.03
N VAL A 438 -0.01 -13.99 5.25
CA VAL A 438 -0.39 -12.71 5.91
C VAL A 438 0.83 -11.84 6.22
N GLN A 439 1.98 -12.39 6.59
CA GLN A 439 3.21 -11.60 6.79
C GLN A 439 3.72 -10.94 5.50
N LEU A 440 3.53 -11.59 4.36
CA LEU A 440 3.93 -11.08 3.04
C LEU A 440 2.87 -10.15 2.44
N ASP A 441 1.64 -10.17 2.94
CA ASP A 441 0.54 -9.33 2.47
C ASP A 441 -0.40 -8.94 3.64
N PRO A 442 0.08 -8.08 4.56
CA PRO A 442 -0.57 -7.81 5.85
C PRO A 442 -1.94 -7.13 5.76
N LEU A 443 -2.22 -6.37 4.70
CA LEU A 443 -3.51 -5.67 4.53
C LEU A 443 -4.50 -6.47 3.68
N SER A 444 -4.17 -7.71 3.30
CA SER A 444 -5.09 -8.57 2.55
C SER A 444 -6.17 -9.17 3.45
N VAL A 445 -7.38 -8.61 3.32
CA VAL A 445 -8.61 -9.09 4.00
C VAL A 445 -8.84 -10.58 3.73
N GLY A 446 -8.73 -11.01 2.47
CA GLY A 446 -8.96 -12.41 2.07
C GLY A 446 -7.97 -13.39 2.70
N LEU A 447 -6.68 -13.05 2.76
CA LEU A 447 -5.67 -13.91 3.36
C LEU A 447 -5.83 -13.98 4.89
N ARG A 448 -6.11 -12.86 5.53
CA ARG A 448 -6.34 -12.82 6.99
C ARG A 448 -7.61 -13.56 7.38
N ARG A 449 -8.71 -13.42 6.62
CA ARG A 449 -9.93 -14.23 6.81
C ARG A 449 -9.65 -15.73 6.73
N ALA A 450 -8.87 -16.15 5.73
CA ALA A 450 -8.50 -17.55 5.58
C ALA A 450 -7.61 -18.04 6.74
N LEU A 451 -6.73 -17.19 7.30
CA LEU A 451 -5.98 -17.50 8.52
C LEU A 451 -6.91 -17.66 9.74
N VAL A 452 -7.85 -16.73 9.95
CA VAL A 452 -8.84 -16.80 11.05
C VAL A 452 -9.61 -18.12 11.01
N ALA A 453 -10.12 -18.51 9.83
CA ALA A 453 -10.84 -19.76 9.64
C ALA A 453 -9.98 -21.00 10.00
N ARG A 454 -8.69 -20.99 9.64
CA ARG A 454 -7.75 -22.08 9.97
C ARG A 454 -7.44 -22.18 11.46
N LEU A 455 -7.26 -21.04 12.13
CA LEU A 455 -7.06 -21.00 13.58
C LEU A 455 -8.30 -21.52 14.31
N ALA A 456 -9.49 -21.16 13.84
CA ALA A 456 -10.75 -21.66 14.39
C ALA A 456 -10.86 -23.18 14.21
N TRP A 457 -10.48 -23.70 13.03
CA TRP A 457 -10.50 -25.14 12.73
C TRP A 457 -9.64 -25.98 13.69
N VAL A 458 -8.43 -25.51 14.03
CA VAL A 458 -7.55 -26.21 14.99
C VAL A 458 -7.84 -25.86 16.45
N SER A 459 -8.89 -25.07 16.71
CA SER A 459 -9.24 -24.59 18.05
C SER A 459 -8.14 -23.75 18.73
N ASP A 460 -7.34 -22.99 17.97
CA ASP A 460 -6.48 -21.92 18.52
C ASP A 460 -7.35 -20.69 18.84
N LEU A 461 -8.09 -20.78 19.94
CA LEU A 461 -9.14 -19.80 20.29
C LEU A 461 -8.58 -18.39 20.50
N ASP A 462 -7.40 -18.28 21.13
CA ASP A 462 -6.74 -16.98 21.34
C ASP A 462 -6.24 -16.40 20.03
N GLY A 463 -5.65 -17.22 19.16
CA GLY A 463 -5.25 -16.83 17.82
C GLY A 463 -6.44 -16.38 16.96
N THR A 464 -7.56 -17.11 17.01
CA THR A 464 -8.80 -16.74 16.29
C THR A 464 -9.31 -15.38 16.73
N ILE A 465 -9.43 -15.11 18.03
CA ILE A 465 -9.92 -13.82 18.54
C ILE A 465 -8.98 -12.68 18.12
N GLU A 466 -7.67 -12.87 18.26
CA GLU A 466 -6.69 -11.84 17.93
C GLU A 466 -6.64 -11.52 16.43
N GLU A 467 -6.64 -12.54 15.57
CA GLU A 467 -6.63 -12.33 14.12
C GLU A 467 -7.99 -11.85 13.59
N SER A 468 -9.11 -12.23 14.22
CA SER A 468 -10.43 -11.64 13.94
C SER A 468 -10.45 -10.15 14.25
N ARG A 469 -9.84 -9.71 15.37
CA ARG A 469 -9.74 -8.29 15.72
C ARG A 469 -8.95 -7.52 14.67
N LYS A 470 -7.78 -8.02 14.25
CA LYS A 470 -6.98 -7.40 13.18
C LYS A 470 -7.73 -7.36 11.85
N LEU A 471 -8.51 -8.40 11.54
CA LEU A 471 -9.36 -8.43 10.34
C LEU A 471 -10.43 -7.34 10.39
N LEU A 472 -11.06 -7.11 11.55
CA LEU A 472 -12.05 -6.05 11.74
C LEU A 472 -11.44 -4.64 11.78
N GLU A 473 -10.16 -4.51 12.11
CA GLU A 473 -9.42 -3.25 11.96
C GLU A 473 -9.19 -2.89 10.47
N LEU A 474 -9.05 -3.90 9.60
CA LEU A 474 -8.95 -3.73 8.15
C LEU A 474 -10.32 -3.53 7.49
N GLU A 475 -11.28 -4.40 7.80
CA GLU A 475 -12.62 -4.42 7.21
C GLU A 475 -13.69 -4.61 8.30
N PRO A 476 -14.24 -3.50 8.83
CA PRO A 476 -15.25 -3.54 9.90
C PRO A 476 -16.58 -4.23 9.51
N THR A 477 -16.79 -4.49 8.22
CA THR A 477 -18.00 -5.16 7.72
C THR A 477 -17.80 -6.64 7.40
N GLU A 478 -16.63 -7.22 7.73
CA GLU A 478 -16.35 -8.64 7.52
C GLU A 478 -17.12 -9.52 8.53
N ALA A 479 -18.28 -10.03 8.11
CA ALA A 479 -19.17 -10.83 8.96
C ALA A 479 -18.50 -12.12 9.48
N ASP A 480 -17.65 -12.75 8.67
CA ASP A 480 -16.94 -13.98 9.05
C ASP A 480 -16.01 -13.77 10.25
N ALA A 481 -15.38 -12.59 10.37
CA ALA A 481 -14.50 -12.29 11.49
C ALA A 481 -15.26 -12.33 12.83
N HIS A 482 -16.48 -11.79 12.84
CA HIS A 482 -17.41 -11.84 13.96
C HIS A 482 -17.91 -13.26 14.24
N TYR A 483 -18.23 -14.04 13.19
CA TYR A 483 -18.65 -15.43 13.34
C TYR A 483 -17.56 -16.27 14.04
N TYR A 484 -16.32 -16.25 13.55
CA TYR A 484 -15.22 -17.03 14.14
C TYR A 484 -14.85 -16.54 15.55
N ALA A 485 -14.92 -15.24 15.83
CA ALA A 485 -14.75 -14.71 17.18
C ALA A 485 -15.85 -15.22 18.13
N GLY A 486 -17.11 -15.25 17.68
CA GLY A 486 -18.23 -15.79 18.43
C GLY A 486 -18.06 -17.27 18.77
N MET A 487 -17.57 -18.07 17.81
CA MET A 487 -17.23 -19.48 18.05
C MET A 487 -16.15 -19.62 19.13
N ALA A 488 -15.07 -18.86 19.01
CA ALA A 488 -13.96 -18.91 19.97
C ALA A 488 -14.38 -18.48 21.38
N HIS A 489 -15.15 -17.38 21.50
CA HIS A 489 -15.71 -16.93 22.78
C HIS A 489 -16.65 -17.97 23.41
N THR A 490 -17.46 -18.66 22.61
CA THR A 490 -18.34 -19.73 23.10
C THR A 490 -17.54 -20.89 23.69
N LEU A 491 -16.48 -21.33 23.01
CA LEU A 491 -15.61 -22.41 23.51
C LEU A 491 -14.84 -22.00 24.77
N LYS A 492 -14.49 -20.72 24.91
CA LYS A 492 -13.89 -20.16 26.14
C LYS A 492 -14.88 -19.93 27.28
N GLY A 493 -16.19 -20.10 27.05
CA GLY A 493 -17.24 -19.82 28.03
C GLY A 493 -17.51 -18.32 28.25
N GLN A 494 -17.10 -17.47 27.31
CA GLN A 494 -17.32 -16.02 27.33
C GLN A 494 -18.65 -15.70 26.62
N SER A 495 -19.78 -16.01 27.27
CA SER A 495 -21.10 -16.01 26.62
C SER A 495 -21.54 -14.64 26.08
N GLU A 496 -21.33 -13.55 26.81
CA GLU A 496 -21.75 -12.21 26.35
C GLU A 496 -20.99 -11.77 25.10
N ASP A 497 -19.66 -11.92 25.10
CA ASP A 497 -18.80 -11.62 23.94
C ASP A 497 -19.19 -12.47 22.72
N ALA A 498 -19.55 -13.75 22.95
CA ALA A 498 -20.02 -14.63 21.90
C ALA A 498 -21.35 -14.16 21.30
N PHE A 499 -22.32 -13.79 22.14
CA PHE A 499 -23.63 -13.31 21.68
C PHE A 499 -23.51 -12.01 20.89
N GLU A 500 -22.70 -11.06 21.35
CA GLU A 500 -22.43 -9.82 20.63
C GLU A 500 -21.82 -10.10 19.26
N SER A 501 -20.79 -10.95 19.22
CA SER A 501 -20.10 -11.31 17.99
C SER A 501 -21.05 -11.95 16.97
N PHE A 502 -21.81 -12.97 17.36
CA PHE A 502 -22.75 -13.59 16.41
C PHE A 502 -23.89 -12.67 15.98
N ARG A 503 -24.43 -11.83 16.88
CA ARG A 503 -25.44 -10.84 16.48
C ARG A 503 -24.88 -9.89 15.43
N ARG A 504 -23.63 -9.47 15.57
CA ARG A 504 -22.98 -8.59 14.60
C ARG A 504 -22.77 -9.26 13.24
N ALA A 505 -22.41 -10.55 13.21
CA ALA A 505 -22.35 -11.34 11.97
C ALA A 505 -23.72 -11.38 11.27
N ILE A 506 -24.80 -11.65 12.03
CA ILE A 506 -26.18 -11.66 11.50
C ILE A 506 -26.62 -10.28 10.98
N GLU A 507 -26.22 -9.19 11.64
CA GLU A 507 -26.54 -7.83 11.18
C GLU A 507 -25.85 -7.48 9.87
N LEU A 508 -24.61 -7.93 9.68
CA LEU A 508 -23.81 -7.62 8.50
C LEU A 508 -24.23 -8.43 7.28
N ASN A 509 -24.60 -9.70 7.48
CA ASN A 509 -25.10 -10.57 6.41
C ASN A 509 -26.20 -11.49 6.96
N PRO A 510 -27.48 -11.05 6.90
CA PRO A 510 -28.61 -11.73 7.51
C PRO A 510 -29.09 -12.98 6.76
N ASP A 511 -28.64 -13.16 5.52
CA ASP A 511 -29.06 -14.27 4.66
C ASP A 511 -28.19 -15.52 4.87
N ASP A 512 -27.04 -15.39 5.55
CA ASP A 512 -26.18 -16.53 5.85
C ASP A 512 -26.76 -17.40 6.99
N PRO A 513 -27.02 -18.69 6.75
CA PRO A 513 -27.65 -19.56 7.73
C PRO A 513 -26.72 -20.01 8.87
N TYR A 514 -25.39 -19.91 8.73
CA TYR A 514 -24.44 -20.34 9.76
C TYR A 514 -24.41 -19.38 10.95
N TYR A 515 -24.59 -18.07 10.72
CA TYR A 515 -24.53 -17.09 11.80
C TYR A 515 -25.65 -17.25 12.86
N PRO A 516 -26.94 -17.42 12.50
CA PRO A 516 -27.97 -17.74 13.49
C PRO A 516 -27.78 -19.13 14.11
N ALA A 517 -27.20 -20.10 13.41
CA ALA A 517 -26.89 -21.41 13.98
C ALA A 517 -25.80 -21.31 15.06
N GLY A 518 -24.73 -20.53 14.80
CA GLY A 518 -23.68 -20.24 15.78
C GLY A 518 -24.23 -19.57 17.04
N LEU A 519 -25.14 -18.60 16.88
CA LEU A 519 -25.81 -17.97 18.02
C LEU A 519 -26.72 -18.95 18.79
N ALA A 520 -27.45 -19.80 18.07
CA ALA A 520 -28.28 -20.85 18.69
C ALA A 520 -27.44 -21.82 19.52
N TRP A 521 -26.27 -22.20 19.00
CA TRP A 521 -25.30 -23.04 19.67
C TRP A 521 -24.71 -22.36 20.92
N ALA A 522 -24.36 -21.08 20.82
CA ALA A 522 -23.88 -20.31 21.97
C ALA A 522 -24.92 -20.24 23.09
N TYR A 523 -26.19 -20.00 22.77
CA TYR A 523 -27.28 -20.01 23.75
C TYR A 523 -27.49 -21.39 24.36
N ALA A 524 -27.41 -22.46 23.56
CA ALA A 524 -27.50 -23.83 24.07
C ALA A 524 -26.41 -24.11 25.10
N ARG A 525 -25.17 -23.72 24.80
CA ARG A 525 -24.01 -23.86 25.70
C ARG A 525 -24.14 -23.03 26.98
N ALA A 526 -24.79 -21.88 26.91
CA ALA A 526 -25.10 -21.04 28.08
C ALA A 526 -26.31 -21.54 28.90
N GLY A 527 -27.06 -22.53 28.39
CA GLY A 527 -28.25 -23.09 29.04
C GLY A 527 -29.56 -22.33 28.76
N ASP A 528 -29.54 -21.35 27.85
CA ASP A 528 -30.73 -20.63 27.42
C ASP A 528 -31.44 -21.37 26.27
N ARG A 529 -32.26 -22.35 26.65
CA ARG A 529 -33.00 -23.18 25.68
C ARG A 529 -34.00 -22.36 24.86
N GLU A 530 -34.60 -21.32 25.42
CA GLU A 530 -35.62 -20.54 24.73
C GLU A 530 -35.01 -19.79 23.55
N GLN A 531 -33.95 -19.03 23.81
CA GLN A 531 -33.23 -18.29 22.77
C GLN A 531 -32.52 -19.22 21.79
N SER A 532 -31.94 -20.33 22.26
CA SER A 532 -31.32 -21.33 21.38
C SER A 532 -32.30 -21.85 20.33
N LEU A 533 -33.51 -22.28 20.74
CA LEU A 533 -34.52 -22.79 19.81
C LEU A 533 -35.12 -21.71 18.92
N GLU A 534 -35.14 -20.44 19.37
CA GLU A 534 -35.56 -19.32 18.53
C GLU A 534 -34.60 -19.12 17.35
N TYR A 535 -33.30 -19.00 17.62
CA TYR A 535 -32.30 -18.80 16.58
C TYR A 535 -32.07 -20.05 15.73
N LEU A 536 -32.24 -21.25 16.29
CA LEU A 536 -32.19 -22.49 15.53
C LEU A 536 -33.28 -22.55 14.45
N ARG A 537 -34.51 -22.12 14.77
CA ARG A 537 -35.60 -22.02 13.79
C ARG A 537 -35.28 -21.03 12.67
N ARG A 538 -34.59 -19.93 12.98
CA ARG A 538 -34.14 -18.96 11.97
C ARG A 538 -33.09 -19.58 11.04
N ALA A 539 -32.11 -20.30 11.61
CA ALA A 539 -31.08 -20.99 10.84
C ALA A 539 -31.67 -22.07 9.92
N GLU A 540 -32.62 -22.87 10.44
CA GLU A 540 -33.33 -23.88 9.65
C GLU A 540 -34.14 -23.25 8.50
N ALA A 541 -34.84 -22.13 8.76
CA ALA A 541 -35.57 -21.39 7.74
C ALA A 541 -34.65 -20.79 6.64
N ALA A 542 -33.41 -20.45 7.00
CA ALA A 542 -32.38 -19.97 6.07
C ALA A 542 -31.63 -21.12 5.35
N GLY A 543 -31.91 -22.38 5.68
CA GLY A 543 -31.32 -23.55 5.01
C GLY A 543 -29.96 -23.98 5.56
N VAL A 544 -29.71 -23.82 6.87
CA VAL A 544 -28.50 -24.35 7.50
C VAL A 544 -28.38 -25.88 7.31
N PRO A 545 -27.18 -26.44 7.09
CA PRO A 545 -26.99 -27.88 7.04
C PRO A 545 -27.51 -28.60 8.30
N LEU A 546 -28.09 -29.79 8.13
CA LEU A 546 -28.65 -30.59 9.23
C LEU A 546 -27.60 -30.94 10.31
N LYS A 547 -26.32 -30.99 9.94
CA LYS A 547 -25.19 -31.12 10.88
C LYS A 547 -25.29 -30.07 11.99
N GLU A 548 -25.42 -28.80 11.63
CA GLU A 548 -25.40 -27.69 12.59
C GLU A 548 -26.62 -27.75 13.53
N ILE A 549 -27.78 -28.18 13.01
CA ILE A 549 -28.97 -28.41 13.83
C ILE A 549 -28.72 -29.52 14.87
N GLY A 550 -28.13 -30.63 14.44
CA GLY A 550 -27.75 -31.73 15.32
C GLY A 550 -26.77 -31.29 16.41
N LEU A 551 -25.77 -30.48 16.07
CA LEU A 551 -24.80 -29.93 17.03
C LEU A 551 -25.46 -29.03 18.09
N VAL A 552 -26.44 -28.20 17.70
CA VAL A 552 -27.21 -27.36 18.65
C VAL A 552 -28.03 -28.23 19.62
N TYR A 553 -28.75 -29.24 19.13
CA TYR A 553 -29.48 -30.17 20.01
C TYR A 553 -28.54 -30.96 20.94
N GLY A 554 -27.36 -31.33 20.44
CA GLY A 554 -26.30 -31.93 21.26
C GLY A 554 -25.88 -31.02 22.42
N ALA A 555 -25.66 -29.74 22.14
CA ALA A 555 -25.34 -28.74 23.17
C ALA A 555 -26.49 -28.50 24.17
N LEU A 556 -27.76 -28.67 23.75
CA LEU A 556 -28.93 -28.63 24.62
C LEU A 556 -29.12 -29.90 25.48
N GLY A 557 -28.33 -30.95 25.25
CA GLY A 557 -28.48 -32.26 25.89
C GLY A 557 -29.62 -33.11 25.33
N ASP A 558 -30.22 -32.72 24.21
CA ASP A 558 -31.30 -33.43 23.53
C ASP A 558 -30.71 -34.42 22.51
N LEU A 559 -30.07 -35.47 23.03
CA LEU A 559 -29.28 -36.40 22.22
C LEU A 559 -30.13 -37.13 21.17
N ASP A 560 -31.41 -37.36 21.44
CA ASP A 560 -32.31 -38.03 20.50
C ASP A 560 -32.54 -37.20 19.24
N GLN A 561 -32.85 -35.90 19.39
CA GLN A 561 -32.93 -34.98 18.27
C GLN A 561 -31.57 -34.78 17.60
N ALA A 562 -30.50 -34.68 18.39
CA ALA A 562 -29.16 -34.52 17.84
C ALA A 562 -28.79 -35.62 16.84
N PHE A 563 -28.94 -36.89 17.24
CA PHE A 563 -28.62 -38.02 16.34
C PHE A 563 -29.61 -38.16 15.19
N GLU A 564 -30.90 -37.83 15.38
CA GLU A 564 -31.87 -37.83 14.27
C GLU A 564 -31.43 -36.87 13.14
N TYR A 565 -31.04 -35.65 13.48
CA TYR A 565 -30.59 -34.66 12.50
C TYR A 565 -29.24 -35.03 11.86
N LEU A 566 -28.30 -35.57 12.64
CA LEU A 566 -27.00 -36.01 12.12
C LEU A 566 -27.11 -37.19 11.16
N GLU A 567 -27.92 -38.19 11.48
CA GLU A 567 -28.15 -39.34 10.60
C GLU A 567 -28.85 -38.93 9.30
N ARG A 568 -29.88 -38.07 9.39
CA ARG A 568 -30.54 -37.50 8.21
C ARG A 568 -29.61 -36.64 7.37
N GLY A 569 -28.73 -35.88 8.00
CA GLY A 569 -27.70 -35.08 7.32
C GLY A 569 -26.73 -35.96 6.55
N TYR A 570 -26.25 -37.03 7.17
CA TYR A 570 -25.39 -38.01 6.51
C TYR A 570 -26.07 -38.72 5.34
N GLU A 571 -27.35 -39.06 5.45
CA GLU A 571 -28.10 -39.70 4.37
C GLU A 571 -28.38 -38.79 3.17
N GLN A 572 -28.57 -37.49 3.40
CA GLN A 572 -28.88 -36.53 2.34
C GLN A 572 -27.62 -36.00 1.66
N GLU A 573 -26.61 -35.63 2.45
CA GLU A 573 -25.40 -34.98 1.96
C GLU A 573 -24.22 -35.36 2.87
N PRO A 574 -23.60 -36.54 2.66
CA PRO A 574 -22.53 -37.06 3.51
C PRO A 574 -21.37 -36.06 3.73
N GLY A 575 -21.08 -35.26 2.70
CA GLY A 575 -20.03 -34.23 2.73
C GLY A 575 -20.24 -33.16 3.79
N THR A 576 -21.47 -32.88 4.21
CA THR A 576 -21.76 -31.88 5.26
C THR A 576 -21.27 -32.31 6.64
N LEU A 577 -21.07 -33.61 6.88
CA LEU A 577 -20.48 -34.14 8.11
C LEU A 577 -18.95 -34.28 8.04
N ALA A 578 -18.31 -33.84 6.95
CA ALA A 578 -16.86 -33.87 6.85
C ALA A 578 -16.22 -33.11 8.03
N GLY A 579 -15.23 -33.75 8.68
CA GLY A 579 -14.52 -33.16 9.81
C GLY A 579 -15.28 -33.11 11.14
N ILE A 580 -16.54 -33.59 11.23
CA ILE A 580 -17.33 -33.56 12.48
C ILE A 580 -16.62 -34.24 13.66
N ARG A 581 -15.72 -35.20 13.39
CA ARG A 581 -14.89 -35.86 14.41
C ARG A 581 -13.97 -34.88 15.13
N ALA A 582 -13.43 -33.89 14.41
CA ALA A 582 -12.52 -32.88 14.94
C ALA A 582 -13.27 -31.64 15.48
N ASP A 583 -14.56 -31.49 15.16
CA ASP A 583 -15.39 -30.35 15.58
C ASP A 583 -15.65 -30.37 17.10
N PRO A 584 -15.18 -29.36 17.86
CA PRO A 584 -15.40 -29.26 19.30
C PRO A 584 -16.87 -29.14 19.70
N SER A 585 -17.73 -28.66 18.78
CA SER A 585 -19.17 -28.54 19.01
C SER A 585 -19.84 -29.90 19.19
N ALA A 586 -19.20 -30.97 18.70
CA ALA A 586 -19.66 -32.35 18.85
C ALA A 586 -19.28 -32.99 20.20
N ASP A 587 -18.49 -32.32 21.05
CA ASP A 587 -18.05 -32.83 22.36
C ASP A 587 -19.18 -33.49 23.18
N PRO A 588 -20.39 -32.89 23.30
CA PRO A 588 -21.49 -33.49 24.07
C PRO A 588 -21.98 -34.84 23.52
N LEU A 589 -21.73 -35.13 22.25
CA LEU A 589 -22.23 -36.32 21.54
C LEU A 589 -21.29 -37.51 21.70
N ARG A 590 -19.99 -37.27 21.89
CA ARG A 590 -18.93 -38.29 21.80
C ARG A 590 -19.03 -39.40 22.86
N ALA A 591 -19.76 -39.17 23.94
CA ALA A 591 -19.97 -40.16 25.01
C ALA A 591 -21.14 -41.13 24.73
N ASP A 592 -22.00 -40.83 23.75
CA ASP A 592 -23.17 -41.66 23.41
C ASP A 592 -22.76 -42.78 22.43
N PRO A 593 -23.19 -44.04 22.63
CA PRO A 593 -22.84 -45.15 21.74
C PRO A 593 -23.23 -44.95 20.26
N ARG A 594 -24.23 -44.11 19.98
CA ARG A 594 -24.63 -43.75 18.60
C ARG A 594 -23.54 -42.98 17.86
N TRP A 595 -22.67 -42.26 18.58
CA TRP A 595 -21.54 -41.56 17.99
C TRP A 595 -20.57 -42.52 17.31
N ASP A 596 -20.15 -43.57 18.01
CA ASP A 596 -19.24 -44.57 17.45
C ASP A 596 -19.85 -45.27 16.23
N ALA A 597 -21.16 -45.56 16.26
CA ALA A 597 -21.88 -46.14 15.14
C ALA A 597 -21.93 -45.21 13.92
N LEU A 598 -22.19 -43.91 14.12
CA LEU A 598 -22.17 -42.91 13.05
C LEU A 598 -20.76 -42.76 12.46
N MET A 599 -19.74 -42.66 13.34
CA MET A 599 -18.34 -42.55 12.93
C MET A 599 -17.85 -43.77 12.15
N GLU A 600 -18.28 -44.98 12.53
CA GLU A 600 -17.94 -46.20 11.82
C GLU A 600 -18.58 -46.23 10.43
N ARG A 601 -19.84 -45.84 10.30
CA ARG A 601 -20.53 -45.72 8.99
C ARG A 601 -19.80 -44.75 8.06
N MET A 602 -19.47 -43.56 8.56
CA MET A 602 -18.76 -42.53 7.79
C MET A 602 -17.35 -42.94 7.35
N SER A 603 -16.72 -43.90 8.03
CA SER A 603 -15.35 -44.35 7.71
C SER A 603 -15.27 -45.47 6.66
N ARG A 604 -16.41 -46.04 6.27
CA ARG A 604 -16.50 -47.17 5.33
C ARG A 604 -16.69 -46.74 3.88
N GLU A 605 -16.90 -45.45 3.64
CA GLU A 605 -17.03 -44.77 2.35
C GLU A 605 -15.82 -43.86 2.14
#